data_AF-A0A8U0IJU4-F1
#
_entry.id   AF-A0A8U0IJU4-F1
#
_cell.length_a   1.000
_cell.length_b   1.000
_cell.length_c   1.000
_cell.angle_alpha   90.00
_cell.angle_beta   90.00
_cell.angle_gamma   90.00
#
_symmetry.space_group_name_H-M   'P 1'
#
loop_
_entity.id
_entity.type
_entity.pdbx_description
1 polymer ?
#
loop_
_entity_poly.entity_id
_entity_poly.type
_entity_poly.pdbx_seq_one_letter_code
_entity_poly.pdbx_strand_id
1 'polypeptide(L)'
;MEAAVRARKAGRQAVRDVSPDPLRERIDALLGESAMVPGVLALASAHAVEGAGPTSVAPEASDDERTNGATPAGATTESVGGDAGRTGSDTGPVGVEERAAGVQLIYEGLRLTRALADDPPWERDLPHTDSNIDILAADVMVARGFSLLARTEAADKAVETVQSFGRDETDEQQGRAVSTRALETDVFELAVVAGTTAFGATPSDALVAYAGELAESLDGDSPEPPESVSEAVEEAVADAPNPRQFGPAEDPQPSATDP
;
A
#
# COMPACT_ATOMS: atom_id res chain seq x y z
N MET A 1 -3.64 14.76 7.97
CA MET A 1 -2.42 15.37 7.36
C MET A 1 -1.13 14.54 7.47
N GLU A 2 -0.82 13.90 8.61
CA GLU A 2 0.46 13.19 8.81
C GLU A 2 0.71 12.04 7.82
N ALA A 3 -0.31 11.21 7.54
CA ALA A 3 -0.18 10.08 6.61
C ALA A 3 0.17 10.53 5.18
N ALA A 4 -0.46 11.60 4.67
CA ALA A 4 -0.16 12.14 3.34
C ALA A 4 1.28 12.67 3.26
N VAL A 5 1.78 13.31 4.32
CA VAL A 5 3.18 13.74 4.41
C VAL A 5 4.13 12.55 4.42
N ARG A 6 3.81 11.48 5.17
CA ARG A 6 4.61 10.24 5.19
C ARG A 6 4.64 9.56 3.82
N ALA A 7 3.49 9.37 3.19
CA ALA A 7 3.39 8.80 1.85
C ALA A 7 4.17 9.63 0.82
N ARG A 8 4.05 10.97 0.87
CA ARG A 8 4.77 11.85 -0.06
C ARG A 8 6.27 11.78 0.14
N LYS A 9 6.73 11.79 1.40
CA LYS A 9 8.14 11.63 1.73
C LYS A 9 8.67 10.29 1.22
N ALA A 10 7.91 9.21 1.38
CA ALA A 10 8.28 7.89 0.89
C ALA A 10 8.36 7.84 -0.65
N GLY A 11 7.38 8.44 -1.34
CA GLY A 11 7.40 8.59 -2.80
C GLY A 11 8.63 9.34 -3.31
N ARG A 12 8.94 10.51 -2.74
CA ARG A 12 10.14 11.29 -3.09
C ARG A 12 11.43 10.53 -2.81
N GLN A 13 11.47 9.82 -1.68
CA GLN A 13 12.61 8.98 -1.34
C GLN A 13 12.78 7.82 -2.33
N ALA A 14 11.68 7.25 -2.81
CA ALA A 14 11.71 6.16 -3.78
C ALA A 14 12.25 6.60 -5.14
N VAL A 15 12.05 7.84 -5.56
CA VAL A 15 12.50 8.34 -6.88
C VAL A 15 13.78 9.18 -6.83
N ARG A 16 14.43 9.29 -5.67
CA ARG A 16 15.60 10.16 -5.46
C ARG A 16 16.79 9.84 -6.36
N ASP A 17 16.91 8.58 -6.80
CA ASP A 17 17.97 8.06 -7.67
C ASP A 17 17.66 8.21 -9.15
N VAL A 18 16.46 8.70 -9.50
CA VAL A 18 16.08 8.97 -10.89
C VAL A 18 16.95 10.09 -11.45
N SER A 19 17.50 9.80 -12.63
CA SER A 19 18.27 10.73 -13.45
C SER A 19 17.68 10.73 -14.87
N PRO A 20 17.72 11.87 -15.59
CA PRO A 20 18.35 13.15 -15.23
C PRO A 20 17.49 14.01 -14.29
N ASP A 21 18.06 15.12 -13.79
CA ASP A 21 17.40 16.02 -12.82
C ASP A 21 16.03 16.56 -13.28
N PRO A 22 15.83 17.01 -14.55
CA PRO A 22 14.53 17.51 -14.98
C PRO A 22 13.41 16.47 -14.88
N LEU A 23 13.72 15.19 -15.13
CA LEU A 23 12.75 14.09 -15.01
C LEU A 23 12.38 13.88 -13.54
N ARG A 24 13.37 13.85 -12.64
CA ARG A 24 13.12 13.69 -11.21
C ARG A 24 12.34 14.88 -10.64
N GLU A 25 12.68 16.10 -11.02
CA GLU A 25 11.97 17.32 -10.62
C GLU A 25 10.51 17.29 -11.09
N ARG A 26 10.26 16.78 -12.30
CA ARG A 26 8.89 16.60 -12.79
C ARG A 26 8.09 15.60 -11.96
N ILE A 27 8.68 14.45 -11.64
CA ILE A 27 8.04 13.46 -10.76
C ILE A 27 7.78 14.05 -9.36
N ASP A 28 8.75 14.78 -8.78
CA ASP A 28 8.61 15.42 -7.48
C ASP A 28 7.50 16.48 -7.45
N ALA A 29 7.29 17.20 -8.57
CA ALA A 29 6.20 18.14 -8.76
C ALA A 29 4.84 17.44 -8.81
N LEU A 30 4.71 16.36 -9.60
CA LEU A 30 3.49 15.55 -9.69
C LEU A 30 3.10 14.97 -8.32
N LEU A 31 4.06 14.44 -7.56
CA LEU A 31 3.84 13.98 -6.18
C LEU A 31 3.53 15.13 -5.19
N GLY A 32 3.99 16.34 -5.51
CA GLY A 32 3.70 17.55 -4.74
C GLY A 32 2.25 18.02 -4.89
N GLU A 33 1.72 17.91 -6.10
CA GLU A 33 0.34 18.27 -6.47
C GLU A 33 -0.67 17.18 -6.08
N SER A 34 -0.22 15.93 -5.97
CA SER A 34 -1.07 14.81 -5.59
C SER A 34 -1.62 14.91 -4.16
N ALA A 35 -2.89 14.53 -4.03
CA ALA A 35 -3.58 14.32 -2.77
C ALA A 35 -3.11 13.08 -2.00
N MET A 36 -2.35 12.18 -2.65
CA MET A 36 -1.77 11.00 -2.01
C MET A 36 -2.82 9.98 -1.49
N VAL A 37 -4.05 9.97 -2.02
CA VAL A 37 -5.14 9.11 -1.50
C VAL A 37 -4.78 7.62 -1.49
N PRO A 38 -4.25 7.01 -2.59
CA PRO A 38 -3.82 5.61 -2.55
C PRO A 38 -2.73 5.33 -1.51
N GLY A 39 -1.73 6.20 -1.42
CA GLY A 39 -0.65 6.05 -0.44
C GLY A 39 -1.13 6.19 1.02
N VAL A 40 -2.09 7.10 1.27
CA VAL A 40 -2.74 7.26 2.58
C VAL A 40 -3.58 6.03 2.92
N LEU A 41 -4.37 5.52 1.97
CA LEU A 41 -5.18 4.32 2.16
C LEU A 41 -4.31 3.11 2.49
N ALA A 42 -3.20 2.89 1.78
CA ALA A 42 -2.26 1.82 2.08
C ALA A 42 -1.68 1.92 3.51
N LEU A 43 -1.31 3.13 3.95
CA LEU A 43 -0.85 3.36 5.32
C LEU A 43 -1.98 3.09 6.33
N ALA A 44 -3.18 3.61 6.09
CA ALA A 44 -4.32 3.45 6.98
C ALA A 44 -4.74 1.97 7.12
N SER A 45 -4.79 1.22 6.02
CA SER A 45 -5.11 -0.21 6.02
C SER A 45 -4.08 -1.03 6.82
N ALA A 46 -2.80 -0.64 6.76
CA ALA A 46 -1.76 -1.27 7.58
C ALA A 46 -1.95 -0.97 9.08
N HIS A 47 -2.22 0.30 9.43
CA HIS A 47 -2.46 0.74 10.81
C HIS A 47 -3.68 0.05 11.44
N ALA A 48 -4.77 -0.08 10.69
CA ALA A 48 -5.99 -0.74 11.17
C ALA A 48 -5.77 -2.21 11.54
N VAL A 49 -4.89 -2.91 10.81
CA VAL A 49 -4.52 -4.31 11.11
C VAL A 49 -3.50 -4.41 12.24
N GLU A 50 -2.55 -3.48 12.33
CA GLU A 50 -1.58 -3.42 13.42
C GLU A 50 -2.29 -3.26 14.78
N GLY A 51 -3.28 -2.36 14.86
CA GLY A 51 -4.10 -2.13 16.06
C GLY A 51 -5.01 -3.31 16.43
N ALA A 52 -5.35 -4.19 15.48
CA ALA A 52 -6.13 -5.40 15.70
C ALA A 52 -5.27 -6.64 16.07
N GLY A 53 -3.94 -6.50 16.09
CA GLY A 53 -3.02 -7.53 16.57
C GLY A 53 -3.28 -7.90 18.04
N PRO A 54 -2.89 -9.11 18.50
CA PRO A 54 -3.23 -9.56 19.84
C PRO A 54 -2.66 -8.59 20.88
N THR A 55 -3.57 -7.93 21.62
CA THR A 55 -3.28 -7.16 22.82
C THR A 55 -2.23 -7.90 23.63
N SER A 56 -1.08 -7.26 23.86
CA SER A 56 0.04 -7.85 24.58
C SER A 56 -0.48 -8.54 25.83
N VAL A 57 -0.29 -9.86 25.91
CA VAL A 57 -0.55 -10.63 27.11
C VAL A 57 0.27 -9.97 28.22
N ALA A 58 -0.42 -9.41 29.22
CA ALA A 58 0.23 -8.85 30.40
C ALA A 58 1.14 -9.92 31.01
N PRO A 59 2.35 -9.58 31.49
CA PRO A 59 3.19 -10.55 32.16
C PRO A 59 2.46 -10.95 33.46
N GLU A 60 2.00 -12.20 33.50
CA GLU A 60 1.55 -12.82 34.75
C GLU A 60 2.75 -12.87 35.69
N ALA A 61 2.73 -12.01 36.70
CA ALA A 61 3.66 -12.06 37.82
C ALA A 61 3.45 -13.38 38.55
N SER A 62 4.31 -14.35 38.27
CA SER A 62 4.49 -15.54 39.08
C SER A 62 5.49 -15.19 40.17
N ASP A 63 4.97 -14.99 41.37
CA ASP A 63 5.73 -15.12 42.61
C ASP A 63 6.26 -16.55 42.69
N ASP A 64 7.57 -16.73 42.66
CA ASP A 64 8.17 -17.83 43.41
C ASP A 64 9.60 -17.52 43.88
N GLU A 65 9.81 -17.83 45.15
CA GLU A 65 10.85 -17.32 46.02
C GLU A 65 11.98 -18.36 46.20
N ARG A 66 13.23 -17.88 46.14
CA ARG A 66 14.48 -18.41 46.76
C ARG A 66 15.18 -19.65 46.15
N THR A 67 16.47 -19.52 45.81
CA THR A 67 17.64 -19.72 46.73
C THR A 67 19.00 -19.75 45.99
N ASN A 68 20.03 -19.35 46.73
CA ASN A 68 21.46 -19.15 46.38
C ASN A 68 22.22 -20.32 45.74
N GLY A 69 23.33 -19.99 45.03
CA GLY A 69 24.54 -20.82 45.06
C GLY A 69 25.60 -20.62 43.95
N ALA A 70 26.63 -19.81 44.25
CA ALA A 70 28.06 -19.98 43.91
C ALA A 70 28.58 -20.18 42.45
N THR A 71 29.45 -19.25 42.03
CA THR A 71 30.53 -19.33 40.99
C THR A 71 31.74 -20.14 41.56
N PRO A 72 32.82 -20.54 40.82
CA PRO A 72 33.26 -20.06 39.50
C PRO A 72 33.97 -21.07 38.54
N ALA A 73 34.34 -20.52 37.36
CA ALA A 73 35.63 -20.68 36.65
C ALA A 73 35.60 -21.33 35.24
N GLY A 74 36.19 -20.63 34.26
CA GLY A 74 37.00 -21.25 33.22
C GLY A 74 36.82 -20.76 31.78
N ALA A 75 37.85 -20.05 31.27
CA ALA A 75 38.36 -20.07 29.89
C ALA A 75 37.70 -19.22 28.77
N THR A 76 38.29 -18.02 28.60
CA THR A 76 38.91 -17.48 27.35
C THR A 76 38.21 -17.65 26.00
N THR A 77 37.92 -16.51 25.34
CA THR A 77 38.48 -16.18 24.01
C THR A 77 38.32 -14.69 23.70
N GLU A 78 39.48 -14.07 23.50
CA GLU A 78 39.87 -12.96 22.62
C GLU A 78 38.82 -11.93 22.17
N SER A 79 39.03 -10.72 22.70
CA SER A 79 38.62 -9.46 22.13
C SER A 79 39.50 -9.10 20.93
N VAL A 80 38.89 -8.97 19.75
CA VAL A 80 39.35 -8.07 18.69
C VAL A 80 38.23 -7.07 18.47
N GLY A 81 38.52 -5.78 18.72
CA GLY A 81 37.64 -4.65 18.38
C GLY A 81 37.29 -4.68 16.90
N GLY A 82 36.08 -4.33 16.47
CA GLY A 82 35.34 -3.16 16.87
C GLY A 82 34.89 -2.48 15.58
N ASP A 83 33.91 -3.06 14.90
CA ASP A 83 33.03 -2.33 13.98
C ASP A 83 31.68 -2.21 14.68
N ALA A 84 31.56 -1.12 15.43
CA ALA A 84 30.35 -0.78 16.14
C ALA A 84 29.28 -0.37 15.13
N GLY A 85 28.22 -1.16 15.05
CA GLY A 85 26.89 -0.62 14.78
C GLY A 85 26.54 -0.42 13.32
N ARG A 86 26.60 -1.49 12.52
CA ARG A 86 25.55 -1.70 11.52
C ARG A 86 24.69 -2.85 12.00
N THR A 87 23.84 -2.55 12.98
CA THR A 87 22.76 -3.45 13.38
C THR A 87 21.99 -3.79 12.12
N GLY A 88 22.02 -5.07 11.74
CA GLY A 88 21.11 -5.60 10.75
C GLY A 88 19.69 -5.32 11.19
N SER A 89 19.04 -4.41 10.48
CA SER A 89 17.58 -4.28 10.41
C SER A 89 17.10 -4.41 8.96
N ASP A 90 17.93 -4.94 8.06
CA ASP A 90 17.69 -4.91 6.60
C ASP A 90 16.93 -6.15 6.08
N THR A 91 16.22 -6.83 6.98
CA THR A 91 15.19 -7.82 6.66
C THR A 91 14.00 -7.63 7.59
N GLY A 92 13.53 -6.38 7.72
CA GLY A 92 12.15 -6.13 8.10
C GLY A 92 11.21 -6.46 6.93
N PRO A 93 9.90 -6.65 7.16
CA PRO A 93 8.94 -6.57 6.06
C PRO A 93 9.22 -5.29 5.27
N VAL A 94 9.16 -5.36 3.92
CA VAL A 94 9.20 -4.16 3.05
C VAL A 94 8.33 -3.11 3.72
N GLY A 95 8.92 -1.95 4.03
CA GLY A 95 8.29 -0.99 4.93
C GLY A 95 6.91 -0.58 4.41
N VAL A 96 5.94 -0.40 5.30
CA VAL A 96 4.58 0.04 4.92
C VAL A 96 4.67 1.31 4.07
N GLU A 97 5.60 2.21 4.40
CA GLU A 97 5.88 3.41 3.61
C GLU A 97 6.38 3.11 2.18
N GLU A 98 7.22 2.10 1.98
CA GLU A 98 7.70 1.70 0.65
C GLU A 98 6.57 1.09 -0.17
N ARG A 99 5.70 0.28 0.45
CA ARG A 99 4.50 -0.25 -0.19
C ARG A 99 3.55 0.87 -0.58
N ALA A 100 3.27 1.80 0.34
CA ALA A 100 2.44 2.97 0.09
C ALA A 100 3.00 3.87 -1.02
N ALA A 101 4.33 4.08 -1.05
CA ALA A 101 4.99 4.77 -2.15
C ALA A 101 4.81 4.02 -3.47
N GLY A 102 4.91 2.69 -3.45
CA GLY A 102 4.73 1.85 -4.64
C GLY A 102 3.35 1.98 -5.25
N VAL A 103 2.31 1.89 -4.42
CA VAL A 103 0.91 2.09 -4.82
C VAL A 103 0.70 3.49 -5.39
N GLN A 104 1.20 4.53 -4.70
CA GLN A 104 1.04 5.91 -5.16
C GLN A 104 1.70 6.16 -6.51
N LEU A 105 2.92 5.64 -6.71
CA LEU A 105 3.66 5.83 -7.95
C LEU A 105 2.96 5.12 -9.12
N ILE A 106 2.38 3.94 -8.90
CA ILE A 106 1.54 3.29 -9.90
C ILE A 106 0.35 4.18 -10.25
N TYR A 107 -0.38 4.69 -9.25
CA TYR A 107 -1.53 5.56 -9.48
C TYR A 107 -1.18 6.82 -10.28
N GLU A 108 -0.18 7.59 -9.86
CA GLU A 108 0.18 8.84 -10.54
C GLU A 108 0.70 8.58 -11.95
N GLY A 109 1.44 7.49 -12.16
CA GLY A 109 1.89 7.10 -13.48
C GLY A 109 0.73 6.76 -14.42
N LEU A 110 -0.21 5.92 -13.98
CA LEU A 110 -1.37 5.54 -14.79
C LEU A 110 -2.33 6.72 -15.02
N ARG A 111 -2.55 7.56 -14.00
CA ARG A 111 -3.36 8.78 -14.13
C ARG A 111 -2.76 9.74 -15.15
N LEU A 112 -1.43 9.92 -15.15
CA LEU A 112 -0.74 10.74 -16.13
C LEU A 112 -0.83 10.12 -17.54
N THR A 113 -0.69 8.80 -17.66
CA THR A 113 -0.88 8.09 -18.94
C THR A 113 -2.28 8.32 -19.51
N ARG A 114 -3.33 8.19 -18.69
CA ARG A 114 -4.73 8.49 -19.09
C ARG A 114 -4.86 9.93 -19.59
N ALA A 115 -4.36 10.90 -18.82
CA ALA A 115 -4.41 12.31 -19.21
C ALA A 115 -3.69 12.60 -20.54
N LEU A 116 -2.53 11.97 -20.78
CA LEU A 116 -1.78 12.08 -22.03
C LEU A 116 -2.47 11.38 -23.21
N ALA A 117 -3.22 10.32 -22.96
CA ALA A 117 -4.02 9.63 -23.98
C ALA A 117 -5.27 10.43 -24.37
N ASP A 118 -5.92 11.05 -23.39
CA ASP A 118 -7.13 11.87 -23.57
C ASP A 118 -6.87 13.17 -24.34
N ASP A 119 -5.82 13.90 -23.99
CA ASP A 119 -5.42 15.14 -24.66
C ASP A 119 -3.95 15.07 -25.09
N PRO A 120 -3.64 14.41 -26.23
CA PRO A 120 -2.27 14.14 -26.66
C PRO A 120 -1.53 15.44 -27.03
N PRO A 121 -0.60 15.94 -26.19
CA PRO A 121 -0.01 17.26 -26.37
C PRO A 121 0.91 17.32 -27.60
N TRP A 122 1.44 16.19 -28.06
CA TRP A 122 2.26 16.12 -29.26
C TRP A 122 1.50 16.38 -30.57
N GLU A 123 0.16 16.40 -30.55
CA GLU A 123 -0.64 16.80 -31.70
C GLU A 123 -0.76 18.32 -31.85
N ARG A 124 -0.48 19.09 -30.78
CA ARG A 124 -0.77 20.52 -30.70
C ARG A 124 0.45 21.39 -30.38
N ASP A 125 1.35 20.92 -29.52
CA ASP A 125 2.37 21.78 -28.89
C ASP A 125 3.78 21.43 -29.34
N LEU A 126 4.44 22.37 -30.05
CA LEU A 126 5.86 22.31 -30.37
C LEU A 126 6.65 23.35 -29.54
N PRO A 127 7.80 23.00 -28.95
CA PRO A 127 8.48 21.70 -28.98
C PRO A 127 7.94 20.69 -27.96
N HIS A 128 7.98 19.39 -28.26
CA HIS A 128 7.44 18.30 -27.42
C HIS A 128 8.30 17.93 -26.19
N THR A 129 9.21 18.80 -25.74
CA THR A 129 10.18 18.42 -24.69
C THR A 129 9.47 18.07 -23.39
N ASP A 130 8.51 18.90 -22.95
CA ASP A 130 7.81 18.69 -21.68
C ASP A 130 6.89 17.46 -21.76
N SER A 131 6.18 17.29 -22.88
CA SER A 131 5.36 16.09 -23.13
C SER A 131 6.16 14.79 -23.14
N ASN A 132 7.37 14.81 -23.71
CA ASN A 132 8.27 13.65 -23.67
C ASN A 132 8.75 13.35 -22.24
N ILE A 133 9.00 14.39 -21.43
CA ILE A 133 9.33 14.21 -20.02
C ILE A 133 8.14 13.62 -19.26
N ASP A 134 6.91 14.03 -19.58
CA ASP A 134 5.69 13.49 -18.95
C ASP A 134 5.47 12.02 -19.25
N ILE A 135 5.70 11.58 -20.50
CA ILE A 135 5.67 10.15 -20.86
C ILE A 135 6.71 9.38 -20.03
N LEU A 136 7.95 9.87 -19.98
CA LEU A 136 9.01 9.21 -19.20
C LEU A 136 8.71 9.21 -17.70
N ALA A 137 8.10 10.28 -17.18
CA ALA A 137 7.71 10.37 -15.77
C ALA A 137 6.65 9.32 -15.45
N ALA A 138 5.63 9.17 -16.31
CA ALA A 138 4.61 8.13 -16.16
C ALA A 138 5.24 6.72 -16.12
N ASP A 139 6.07 6.39 -17.12
CA ASP A 139 6.73 5.08 -17.21
C ASP A 139 7.62 4.79 -15.99
N VAL A 140 8.43 5.76 -15.57
CA VAL A 140 9.34 5.62 -14.43
C VAL A 140 8.56 5.47 -13.12
N MET A 141 7.47 6.22 -12.92
CA MET A 141 6.65 6.08 -11.72
C MET A 141 6.01 4.69 -11.65
N VAL A 142 5.38 4.21 -12.73
CA VAL A 142 4.80 2.86 -12.77
C VAL A 142 5.87 1.79 -12.52
N ALA A 143 6.99 1.85 -13.23
CA ALA A 143 8.08 0.88 -13.09
C ALA A 143 8.69 0.89 -11.67
N ARG A 144 8.89 2.07 -11.08
CA ARG A 144 9.41 2.19 -9.71
C ARG A 144 8.40 1.67 -8.70
N GLY A 145 7.11 1.92 -8.92
CA GLY A 145 6.06 1.37 -8.08
C GLY A 145 6.02 -0.15 -8.09
N PHE A 146 6.08 -0.78 -9.26
CA PHE A 146 6.25 -2.23 -9.38
C PHE A 146 7.52 -2.73 -8.68
N SER A 147 8.64 -2.03 -8.85
CA SER A 147 9.90 -2.42 -8.22
C SER A 147 9.79 -2.46 -6.69
N LEU A 148 9.00 -1.57 -6.07
CA LEU A 148 8.76 -1.55 -4.63
C LEU A 148 7.83 -2.68 -4.18
N LEU A 149 6.86 -3.05 -5.01
CA LEU A 149 5.87 -4.08 -4.69
C LEU A 149 6.29 -5.50 -5.11
N ALA A 150 7.30 -5.65 -5.97
CA ALA A 150 7.66 -6.92 -6.61
C ALA A 150 7.99 -8.09 -5.65
N ARG A 151 8.38 -7.79 -4.41
CA ARG A 151 8.69 -8.78 -3.37
C ARG A 151 7.67 -8.78 -2.24
N THR A 152 6.45 -8.39 -2.56
CA THR A 152 5.33 -8.32 -1.62
C THR A 152 4.14 -9.10 -2.17
N GLU A 153 3.18 -9.35 -1.31
CA GLU A 153 1.92 -10.00 -1.61
C GLU A 153 1.05 -9.16 -2.57
N ALA A 154 1.34 -7.86 -2.70
CA ALA A 154 0.64 -6.94 -3.59
C ALA A 154 1.15 -6.98 -5.05
N ALA A 155 2.20 -7.75 -5.36
CA ALA A 155 2.79 -7.79 -6.70
C ALA A 155 1.77 -8.24 -7.77
N ASP A 156 1.03 -9.31 -7.49
CA ASP A 156 0.03 -9.84 -8.43
C ASP A 156 -1.12 -8.84 -8.63
N LYS A 157 -1.59 -8.21 -7.54
CA LYS A 157 -2.63 -7.19 -7.63
C LYS A 157 -2.16 -5.97 -8.42
N ALA A 158 -0.90 -5.55 -8.26
CA ALA A 158 -0.34 -4.44 -9.05
C ALA A 158 -0.34 -4.73 -10.55
N VAL A 159 -0.04 -5.98 -10.94
CA VAL A 159 -0.09 -6.41 -12.33
C VAL A 159 -1.53 -6.41 -12.84
N GLU A 160 -2.47 -6.92 -12.04
CA GLU A 160 -3.91 -6.88 -12.36
C GLU A 160 -4.39 -5.44 -12.60
N THR A 161 -4.07 -4.50 -11.71
CA THR A 161 -4.43 -3.08 -11.85
C THR A 161 -3.98 -2.49 -13.20
N VAL A 162 -2.75 -2.77 -13.64
CA VAL A 162 -2.25 -2.26 -14.93
C VAL A 162 -2.90 -2.95 -16.12
N GLN A 163 -3.21 -4.25 -16.01
CA GLN A 163 -3.91 -4.97 -17.05
C GLN A 163 -5.36 -4.50 -17.21
N SER A 164 -6.06 -4.26 -16.10
CA SER A 164 -7.40 -3.69 -16.09
C SER A 164 -7.39 -2.29 -16.68
N PHE A 165 -6.49 -1.41 -16.21
CA PHE A 165 -6.29 -0.08 -16.80
C PHE A 165 -6.08 -0.15 -18.31
N GLY A 166 -5.15 -0.98 -18.80
CA GLY A 166 -4.89 -1.08 -20.25
C GLY A 166 -6.09 -1.60 -21.05
N ARG A 167 -6.92 -2.48 -20.45
CA ARG A 167 -8.17 -2.95 -21.06
C ARG A 167 -9.20 -1.83 -21.10
N ASP A 168 -9.35 -1.09 -20.02
CA ASP A 168 -10.28 0.03 -19.88
C ASP A 168 -9.97 1.14 -20.89
N GLU A 169 -8.71 1.56 -20.99
CA GLU A 169 -8.24 2.53 -22.00
C GLU A 169 -8.52 2.05 -23.43
N THR A 170 -8.36 0.74 -23.69
CA THR A 170 -8.65 0.13 -24.99
C THR A 170 -10.14 0.11 -25.30
N ASP A 171 -10.97 -0.10 -24.28
CA ASP A 171 -12.43 -0.12 -24.39
C ASP A 171 -12.98 1.29 -24.61
N GLU A 172 -12.47 2.30 -23.89
CA GLU A 172 -12.82 3.70 -24.08
C GLU A 172 -12.46 4.20 -25.50
N GLN A 173 -11.26 3.90 -25.99
CA GLN A 173 -10.86 4.23 -27.37
C GLN A 173 -11.74 3.58 -28.44
N GLN A 174 -12.35 2.43 -28.13
CA GLN A 174 -13.29 1.73 -29.00
C GLN A 174 -14.75 2.18 -28.80
N GLY A 175 -14.98 3.19 -27.97
CA GLY A 175 -16.30 3.73 -27.66
C GLY A 175 -17.17 2.80 -26.82
N ARG A 176 -16.57 1.85 -26.09
CA ARG A 176 -17.28 1.04 -25.10
C ARG A 176 -17.39 1.82 -23.79
N ALA A 177 -18.45 1.56 -23.04
CA ALA A 177 -18.67 2.20 -21.76
C ALA A 177 -17.72 1.62 -20.71
N VAL A 178 -16.94 2.49 -20.08
CA VAL A 178 -16.06 2.20 -18.94
C VAL A 178 -16.43 3.15 -17.80
N SER A 179 -16.23 2.72 -16.56
CA SER A 179 -16.46 3.59 -15.41
C SER A 179 -15.38 4.67 -15.35
N THR A 180 -15.77 5.93 -15.18
CA THR A 180 -14.84 7.06 -14.99
C THR A 180 -13.86 6.85 -13.83
N ARG A 181 -14.21 5.99 -12.86
CA ARG A 181 -13.43 5.69 -11.66
C ARG A 181 -12.83 4.27 -11.63
N ALA A 182 -12.78 3.58 -12.78
CA ALA A 182 -12.25 2.21 -12.84
C ALA A 182 -10.81 2.11 -12.30
N LEU A 183 -9.92 3.03 -12.71
CA LEU A 183 -8.54 3.10 -12.22
C LEU A 183 -8.49 3.31 -10.70
N GLU A 184 -9.26 4.25 -10.18
CA GLU A 184 -9.30 4.56 -8.75
C GLU A 184 -9.78 3.35 -7.92
N THR A 185 -10.82 2.65 -8.38
CA THR A 185 -11.31 1.41 -7.75
C THR A 185 -10.21 0.35 -7.67
N ASP A 186 -9.55 0.05 -8.79
CA ASP A 186 -8.50 -0.98 -8.85
C ASP A 186 -7.27 -0.62 -8.00
N VAL A 187 -6.88 0.65 -8.00
CA VAL A 187 -5.73 1.15 -7.23
C VAL A 187 -6.04 1.20 -5.73
N PHE A 188 -7.27 1.51 -5.33
CA PHE A 188 -7.65 1.51 -3.91
C PHE A 188 -7.72 0.10 -3.36
N GLU A 189 -8.17 -0.87 -4.15
CA GLU A 189 -8.06 -2.28 -3.78
C GLU A 189 -6.57 -2.71 -3.67
N LEU A 190 -5.72 -2.29 -4.60
CA LEU A 190 -4.27 -2.49 -4.50
C LEU A 190 -3.69 -1.86 -3.22
N ALA A 191 -4.13 -0.67 -2.85
CA ALA A 191 -3.70 0.02 -1.62
C ALA A 191 -4.05 -0.80 -0.38
N VAL A 192 -5.29 -1.31 -0.32
CA VAL A 192 -5.76 -2.18 0.76
C VAL A 192 -4.91 -3.44 0.85
N VAL A 193 -4.71 -4.15 -0.26
CA VAL A 193 -3.85 -5.36 -0.31
C VAL A 193 -2.44 -5.04 0.16
N ALA A 194 -1.82 -3.99 -0.35
CA ALA A 194 -0.46 -3.59 0.00
C ALA A 194 -0.32 -3.26 1.49
N GLY A 195 -1.33 -2.58 2.07
CA GLY A 195 -1.36 -2.18 3.47
C GLY A 195 -1.58 -3.35 4.43
N THR A 196 -2.67 -4.12 4.27
CA THR A 196 -3.01 -5.18 5.22
C THR A 196 -2.00 -6.32 5.22
N THR A 197 -1.48 -6.68 4.04
CA THR A 197 -0.52 -7.78 3.90
C THR A 197 0.86 -7.43 4.43
N ALA A 198 1.17 -6.15 4.68
CA ALA A 198 2.42 -5.74 5.32
C ALA A 198 2.58 -6.34 6.73
N PHE A 199 1.46 -6.63 7.39
CA PHE A 199 1.40 -7.32 8.69
C PHE A 199 0.90 -8.77 8.57
N GLY A 200 0.91 -9.34 7.36
CA GLY A 200 0.50 -10.71 7.10
C GLY A 200 -1.01 -10.96 7.20
N ALA A 201 -1.83 -9.90 7.24
CA ALA A 201 -3.29 -10.04 7.20
C ALA A 201 -3.84 -9.98 5.77
N THR A 202 -4.92 -10.72 5.55
CA THR A 202 -5.71 -10.62 4.33
C THR A 202 -6.66 -9.42 4.41
N PRO A 203 -6.91 -8.70 3.30
CA PRO A 203 -7.98 -7.71 3.23
C PRO A 203 -9.33 -8.29 3.68
N SER A 204 -10.09 -7.53 4.46
CA SER A 204 -11.49 -7.87 4.74
C SER A 204 -12.40 -7.37 3.63
N ASP A 205 -13.50 -8.07 3.39
CA ASP A 205 -14.50 -7.67 2.38
C ASP A 205 -15.06 -6.27 2.66
N ALA A 206 -15.22 -5.90 3.95
CA ALA A 206 -15.66 -4.57 4.36
C ALA A 206 -14.65 -3.47 3.97
N LEU A 207 -13.36 -3.73 4.12
CA LEU A 207 -12.31 -2.77 3.75
C LEU A 207 -12.19 -2.63 2.22
N VAL A 208 -12.38 -3.72 1.48
CA VAL A 208 -12.44 -3.70 0.01
C VAL A 208 -13.69 -2.95 -0.47
N ALA A 209 -14.85 -3.18 0.14
CA ALA A 209 -16.08 -2.45 -0.17
C ALA A 209 -15.92 -0.94 0.09
N TYR A 210 -15.35 -0.58 1.25
CA TYR A 210 -15.03 0.81 1.58
C TYR A 210 -14.10 1.45 0.53
N ALA A 211 -13.08 0.74 0.08
CA ALA A 211 -12.19 1.22 -0.98
C ALA A 211 -12.95 1.51 -2.29
N GLY A 212 -13.91 0.67 -2.66
CA GLY A 212 -14.80 0.91 -3.81
C GLY A 212 -15.69 2.15 -3.63
N GLU A 213 -16.34 2.28 -2.48
CA GLU A 213 -17.17 3.46 -2.15
C GLU A 213 -16.34 4.75 -2.12
N LEU A 214 -15.10 4.68 -1.61
CA LEU A 214 -14.17 5.80 -1.61
C LEU A 214 -13.84 6.25 -3.04
N ALA A 215 -13.59 5.30 -3.95
CA ALA A 215 -13.33 5.62 -5.36
C ALA A 215 -14.51 6.33 -6.03
N GLU A 216 -15.74 5.89 -5.74
CA GLU A 216 -16.96 6.52 -6.24
C GLU A 216 -17.19 7.92 -5.66
N SER A 217 -16.74 8.16 -4.43
CA SER A 217 -16.90 9.46 -3.74
C SER A 217 -15.92 10.55 -4.19
N LEU A 218 -14.88 10.20 -4.96
CA LEU A 218 -13.94 11.19 -5.47
C LEU A 218 -14.59 12.01 -6.61
N ASP A 219 -15.11 13.19 -6.27
CA ASP A 219 -15.59 14.18 -7.24
C ASP A 219 -14.44 14.81 -8.04
N GLY A 220 -14.54 14.82 -9.38
CA GLY A 220 -13.78 15.71 -10.27
C GLY A 220 -12.23 15.63 -10.27
N ASP A 221 -11.61 16.51 -11.06
CA ASP A 221 -10.17 16.58 -11.30
C ASP A 221 -9.47 17.23 -10.09
N SER A 222 -8.63 16.46 -9.40
CA SER A 222 -7.94 16.78 -8.13
C SER A 222 -8.79 16.60 -6.85
N PRO A 223 -8.96 15.36 -6.35
CA PRO A 223 -9.57 15.14 -5.06
C PRO A 223 -8.73 15.82 -3.96
N GLU A 224 -9.34 16.58 -3.04
CA GLU A 224 -8.63 17.00 -1.83
C GLU A 224 -8.29 15.75 -0.98
N PRO A 225 -7.13 15.70 -0.31
CA PRO A 225 -6.78 14.56 0.53
C PRO A 225 -7.83 14.39 1.63
N PRO A 226 -8.57 13.27 1.66
CA PRO A 226 -9.58 13.08 2.69
C PRO A 226 -8.90 12.90 4.05
N GLU A 227 -9.15 13.82 4.98
CA GLU A 227 -8.69 13.68 6.37
C GLU A 227 -9.36 12.50 7.09
N SER A 228 -10.51 12.04 6.59
CA SER A 228 -11.38 11.01 7.15
C SER A 228 -11.03 9.57 6.76
N VAL A 229 -10.15 9.34 5.78
CA VAL A 229 -9.87 7.95 5.32
C VAL A 229 -9.29 7.09 6.43
N SER A 230 -8.45 7.64 7.31
CA SER A 230 -7.88 6.86 8.41
C SER A 230 -8.95 6.39 9.41
N GLU A 231 -9.85 7.28 9.84
CA GLU A 231 -10.92 6.94 10.79
C GLU A 231 -11.96 6.00 10.17
N ALA A 232 -12.33 6.23 8.91
CA ALA A 232 -13.28 5.39 8.19
C ALA A 232 -12.71 4.00 7.85
N VAL A 233 -11.40 3.88 7.60
CA VAL A 233 -10.73 2.58 7.44
C VAL A 233 -10.67 1.82 8.76
N GLU A 234 -10.35 2.50 9.87
CA GLU A 234 -10.40 1.89 11.21
C GLU A 234 -11.82 1.40 11.55
N GLU A 235 -12.85 2.19 11.25
CA GLU A 235 -14.26 1.81 11.41
C GLU A 235 -14.64 0.62 10.52
N ALA A 236 -14.27 0.63 9.23
CA ALA A 236 -14.55 -0.47 8.30
C ALA A 236 -13.86 -1.78 8.73
N VAL A 237 -12.67 -1.71 9.33
CA VAL A 237 -11.98 -2.88 9.89
C VAL A 237 -12.61 -3.32 11.22
N ALA A 238 -13.10 -2.39 12.05
CA ALA A 238 -13.77 -2.70 13.31
C ALA A 238 -15.17 -3.32 13.11
N ASP A 239 -15.90 -2.91 12.08
CA ASP A 239 -17.22 -3.46 11.71
C ASP A 239 -17.09 -4.78 10.94
N ALA A 240 -15.90 -5.11 10.43
CA ALA A 240 -15.65 -6.38 9.76
C ALA A 240 -15.86 -7.56 10.73
N PRO A 241 -16.63 -8.59 10.34
CA PRO A 241 -16.79 -9.79 11.14
C PRO A 241 -15.42 -10.40 11.48
N ASN A 242 -15.11 -10.49 12.77
CA ASN A 242 -13.83 -10.99 13.24
C ASN A 242 -13.60 -12.44 12.73
N PRO A 243 -12.55 -12.71 11.92
CA PRO A 243 -12.38 -14.02 11.26
C PRO A 243 -12.02 -15.17 12.23
N ARG A 244 -12.08 -14.96 13.55
CA ARG A 244 -11.77 -15.96 14.58
C ARG A 244 -12.98 -16.65 15.23
N GLN A 245 -14.21 -16.47 14.74
CA GLN A 245 -15.34 -17.32 15.16
C GLN A 245 -15.58 -18.49 14.20
N PHE A 246 -14.58 -19.37 14.06
CA PHE A 246 -14.90 -20.78 13.83
C PHE A 246 -15.15 -21.41 15.20
N GLY A 247 -16.41 -21.40 15.64
CA GLY A 247 -16.85 -22.31 16.68
C GLY A 247 -16.61 -23.77 16.23
N PRO A 248 -16.36 -24.72 17.15
CA PRO A 248 -16.22 -26.12 16.75
C PRO A 248 -17.50 -26.55 16.02
N ALA A 249 -17.33 -27.19 14.86
CA ALA A 249 -18.42 -27.70 14.05
C ALA A 249 -19.45 -28.41 14.94
N GLU A 250 -20.69 -27.93 14.94
CA GLU A 250 -21.79 -28.65 15.57
C GLU A 250 -21.87 -30.03 14.92
N ASP A 251 -21.80 -31.07 15.76
CA ASP A 251 -21.97 -32.46 15.34
C ASP A 251 -23.26 -32.58 14.50
N PRO A 252 -23.21 -33.31 13.36
CA PRO A 252 -24.38 -33.44 12.50
C PRO A 252 -25.54 -34.09 13.25
N GLN A 253 -26.61 -33.32 13.47
CA GLN A 253 -27.89 -33.81 13.96
C GLN A 253 -28.45 -34.85 12.96
N PRO A 254 -28.78 -36.07 13.38
CA PRO A 254 -29.42 -37.05 12.49
C PRO A 254 -30.82 -36.57 12.11
N SER A 255 -31.01 -36.33 10.81
CA SER A 255 -32.28 -35.91 10.22
C SER A 255 -33.34 -36.99 10.43
N ALA A 256 -34.37 -36.66 11.20
CA ALA A 256 -35.57 -37.48 11.36
C ALA A 256 -36.54 -37.21 10.19
N THR A 257 -36.46 -38.04 9.15
CA THR A 257 -37.55 -38.20 8.18
C THR A 257 -37.69 -39.67 7.84
N ASP A 258 -38.64 -40.34 8.50
CA ASP A 258 -39.52 -41.33 7.87
C ASP A 258 -40.82 -41.43 8.70
N PRO A 259 -41.99 -41.36 8.04
CA PRO A 259 -42.93 -42.49 8.17
C PRO A 259 -43.48 -43.02 6.83
#